data_AF-A0A430AKB4-F1
#
_entry.id   AF-A0A430AKB4-F1
#
_cell.length_a   1.000
_cell.length_b   1.000
_cell.length_c   1.000
_cell.angle_alpha   90.00
_cell.angle_beta   90.00
_cell.angle_gamma   90.00
#
_symmetry.space_group_name_H-M   'P 1'
#
loop_
_entity.id
_entity.type
_entity.pdbx_description
1 polymer ?
#
loop_
_entity_poly.entity_id
_entity_poly.type
_entity_poly.pdbx_seq_one_letter_code
_entity_poly.pdbx_strand_id
1 'polypeptide(L)'
;MEELKETCRKILILLDKEFPNQQYYAGVVKNIQTIVKNIYSSALSDETYKEKINFNSLIREFVDETTHFSSPVIPELEKLDRLLS
;
A
#
# COMPACT_ATOMS: atom_id res chain seq x y z
N MET A 1 -8.60 11.96 -7.97
CA MET A 1 -7.50 12.31 -7.05
C MET A 1 -7.87 12.13 -5.58
N GLU A 2 -9.02 12.62 -5.12
CA GLU A 2 -9.41 12.47 -3.71
C GLU A 2 -9.52 11.00 -3.27
N GLU A 3 -10.18 10.16 -4.06
CA GLU A 3 -10.30 8.73 -3.76
C GLU A 3 -8.93 8.01 -3.67
N LEU A 4 -7.95 8.42 -4.49
CA LEU A 4 -6.59 7.88 -4.44
C LEU A 4 -5.90 8.28 -3.12
N LYS A 5 -6.05 9.54 -2.71
CA LYS A 5 -5.53 10.07 -1.43
C LYS A 5 -6.12 9.31 -0.25
N GLU A 6 -7.44 9.13 -0.24
CA GLU A 6 -8.16 8.38 0.80
C GLU A 6 -7.73 6.91 0.86
N THR A 7 -7.63 6.24 -0.29
CA THR A 7 -7.19 4.83 -0.38
C THR A 7 -5.78 4.67 0.16
N CYS A 8 -4.84 5.53 -0.24
CA CYS A 8 -3.46 5.49 0.28
C CYS A 8 -3.42 5.71 1.80
N ARG A 9 -4.13 6.72 2.30
CA ARG A 9 -4.20 7.02 3.73
C ARG A 9 -4.78 5.84 4.52
N LYS A 10 -5.83 5.20 4.00
CA LYS A 10 -6.45 4.04 4.66
C LYS A 10 -5.49 2.86 4.76
N ILE A 11 -4.76 2.56 3.70
CA ILE A 11 -3.72 1.51 3.71
C ILE A 11 -2.67 1.79 4.78
N LEU A 12 -2.14 3.03 4.84
CA LEU A 12 -1.12 3.40 5.83
C LEU A 12 -1.62 3.21 7.27
N ILE A 13 -2.85 3.65 7.56
CA ILE A 13 -3.48 3.46 8.88
C ILE A 13 -3.65 1.98 9.22
N LEU A 14 -4.09 1.16 8.27
CA LEU A 14 -4.26 -0.28 8.49
C LEU A 14 -2.92 -0.96 8.78
N LEU A 15 -1.88 -0.64 8.00
CA LEU A 15 -0.54 -1.19 8.20
C LEU A 15 0.04 -0.81 9.56
N ASP A 16 -0.10 0.45 9.98
CA ASP A 16 0.37 0.89 11.30
C ASP A 16 -0.38 0.22 12.45
N LYS A 17 -1.67 -0.10 12.26
CA LYS A 17 -2.51 -0.77 13.26
C LYS A 17 -2.23 -2.27 13.37
N GLU A 18 -2.14 -2.97 12.23
CA GLU A 18 -1.99 -4.44 12.20
C GLU A 18 -0.55 -4.87 12.38
N PHE A 19 0.40 -4.05 11.91
CA PHE A 19 1.81 -4.37 11.87
C PHE A 19 2.66 -3.28 12.52
N PRO A 20 2.42 -3.00 13.82
CA PRO A 20 3.14 -1.95 14.52
C PRO A 20 4.65 -2.24 14.45
N ASN A 21 5.44 -1.19 14.24
CA ASN A 21 6.91 -1.24 14.12
C ASN A 21 7.49 -1.86 12.85
N GLN A 22 6.70 -2.44 11.94
CA GLN A 22 7.24 -2.98 10.68
C GLN A 22 7.89 -1.92 9.79
N GLN A 23 7.56 -0.63 9.99
CA GLN A 23 8.29 0.48 9.36
C GLN A 23 9.79 0.51 9.66
N TYR A 24 10.23 -0.10 10.77
CA TYR A 24 11.64 -0.13 11.20
C TYR A 24 12.40 -1.37 10.72
N TYR A 25 11.71 -2.38 10.20
CA TYR A 25 12.31 -3.64 9.76
C TYR A 25 12.26 -3.77 8.23
N ALA A 26 13.23 -4.45 7.64
CA ALA A 26 13.15 -4.80 6.23
C ALA A 26 12.07 -5.88 6.04
N GLY A 27 11.25 -5.75 5.00
CA GLY A 27 10.15 -6.66 4.72
C GLY A 27 9.12 -6.04 3.79
N VAL A 28 8.20 -6.88 3.31
CA VAL A 28 7.16 -6.46 2.37
C VAL A 28 6.24 -5.40 2.96
N VAL A 29 5.97 -5.44 4.27
CA VAL A 29 5.13 -4.44 4.94
C VAL A 29 5.73 -3.04 4.79
N LYS A 30 7.04 -2.90 5.05
CA LYS A 30 7.76 -1.63 4.87
C LYS A 30 7.80 -1.20 3.40
N ASN A 31 7.97 -2.16 2.48
CA ASN A 31 7.96 -1.88 1.04
C ASN A 31 6.60 -1.31 0.61
N ILE A 32 5.50 -1.93 1.02
CA ILE A 32 4.14 -1.45 0.76
C ILE A 32 3.96 -0.05 1.35
N GLN A 33 4.33 0.17 2.62
CA GLN A 33 4.24 1.50 3.22
C GLN A 33 5.00 2.57 2.42
N THR A 34 6.19 2.23 1.92
CA THR A 34 7.03 3.15 1.15
C THR A 34 6.38 3.50 -0.19
N ILE A 35 5.92 2.48 -0.93
CA ILE A 35 5.24 2.64 -2.22
C ILE A 35 3.97 3.49 -2.05
N VAL A 36 3.14 3.15 -1.06
CA VAL A 36 1.89 3.87 -0.79
C VAL A 36 2.16 5.32 -0.36
N LYS A 37 3.20 5.58 0.43
CA LYS A 37 3.64 6.95 0.77
C LYS A 37 4.04 7.73 -0.48
N ASN A 38 4.81 7.14 -1.39
CA ASN A 38 5.24 7.81 -2.62
C ASN A 38 4.04 8.16 -3.51
N ILE A 39 3.10 7.22 -3.70
CA ILE A 39 1.86 7.47 -4.45
C ILE A 39 1.06 8.60 -3.78
N TYR A 40 0.92 8.56 -2.45
CA TYR A 40 0.21 9.58 -1.70
C TYR A 40 0.86 10.96 -1.87
N SER A 41 2.18 11.05 -1.79
CA SER A 41 2.93 12.29 -1.99
C SER A 41 2.75 12.85 -3.40
N SER A 42 2.85 12.03 -4.45
CA SER A 42 2.52 12.45 -5.83
C SER A 42 1.08 12.92 -5.93
N ALA A 43 0.14 12.23 -5.27
CA ALA A 43 -1.24 12.62 -5.31
C ALA A 43 -1.51 13.97 -4.63
N LEU A 44 -0.79 14.29 -3.56
CA LEU A 44 -0.87 15.59 -2.87
C LEU A 44 -0.32 16.75 -3.71
N SER A 45 0.68 16.51 -4.57
CA SER A 45 1.20 17.49 -5.53
C SER A 45 0.40 17.56 -6.84
N ASP A 46 -0.74 16.87 -6.91
CA ASP A 46 -1.55 16.69 -8.13
C ASP A 46 -0.75 16.11 -9.32
N GLU A 47 0.31 15.35 -9.01
CA GLU A 47 1.11 14.62 -9.98
C GLU A 47 0.61 13.18 -10.15
N THR A 48 0.70 12.68 -11.37
CA THR A 48 0.45 11.26 -11.66
C THR A 48 1.66 10.44 -11.26
N TYR A 49 1.45 9.42 -10.43
CA TYR A 49 2.47 8.42 -10.13
C TYR A 49 2.67 7.52 -11.37
N LYS A 50 3.92 7.42 -11.87
CA LYS A 50 4.23 6.79 -13.18
C LYS A 50 4.97 5.47 -13.10
N GLU A 51 5.39 5.05 -11.91
CA GLU A 51 6.14 3.81 -11.77
C GLU A 51 5.19 2.62 -11.87
N LYS A 52 5.57 1.61 -12.65
CA LYS A 52 4.82 0.36 -12.71
C LYS A 52 5.01 -0.42 -11.42
N ILE A 53 3.90 -0.71 -10.76
CA ILE A 53 3.86 -1.54 -9.56
C ILE A 53 3.16 -2.85 -9.91
N ASN A 54 3.76 -3.98 -9.51
CA ASN A 54 3.10 -5.27 -9.57
C ASN A 54 2.39 -5.55 -8.24
N PHE A 55 1.16 -5.05 -8.11
CA PHE A 55 0.37 -5.22 -6.90
C PHE A 55 0.07 -6.70 -6.57
N ASN A 56 -0.09 -7.55 -7.59
CA ASN A 56 -0.30 -8.99 -7.37
C ASN A 56 0.90 -9.64 -6.67
N SER A 57 2.12 -9.30 -7.07
CA SER A 57 3.33 -9.76 -6.40
C SER A 57 3.42 -9.23 -4.97
N LEU A 58 3.16 -7.93 -4.77
CA LEU A 58 3.19 -7.32 -3.42
C LEU A 58 2.17 -7.95 -2.47
N ILE A 59 0.95 -8.21 -2.94
CA ILE A 59 -0.10 -8.85 -2.13
C ILE A 59 0.31 -10.28 -1.77
N ARG A 60 0.88 -11.03 -2.72
CA ARG A 60 1.38 -12.39 -2.44
C ARG A 60 2.50 -12.38 -1.40
N GLU A 61 3.52 -11.55 -1.59
CA GLU A 61 4.62 -11.40 -0.64
C GLU A 61 4.11 -10.98 0.74
N PHE A 62 3.13 -10.07 0.80
CA PHE A 62 2.48 -9.66 2.04
C PHE A 62 1.82 -10.82 2.76
N VAL A 63 1.04 -11.62 2.05
CA VAL A 63 0.38 -12.80 2.62
C VAL A 63 1.41 -13.85 3.05
N ASP A 64 2.47 -14.07 2.26
CA ASP A 64 3.52 -15.06 2.58
C ASP A 64 4.33 -14.66 3.81
N GLU A 65 4.71 -13.38 3.94
CA GLU A 65 5.51 -12.87 5.06
C GLU A 65 4.67 -12.73 6.34
N THR A 66 3.44 -12.23 6.22
CA THR A 66 2.60 -11.93 7.39
C THR A 66 1.72 -13.11 7.79
N THR A 67 1.40 -14.04 6.90
CA THR A 67 0.38 -15.09 7.04
C THR A 67 -1.06 -14.57 7.23
N HIS A 68 -1.31 -13.27 7.00
CA HIS A 68 -2.63 -12.64 7.19
C HIS A 68 -3.46 -12.61 5.89
N PHE A 69 -3.95 -13.78 5.47
CA PHE A 69 -4.75 -13.95 4.24
C PHE A 69 -6.05 -13.12 4.18
N SER A 70 -6.60 -12.73 5.33
CA SER A 70 -7.84 -11.96 5.43
C SER A 70 -7.60 -10.51 5.88
N SER A 71 -6.38 -10.00 5.77
CA SER A 71 -6.08 -8.62 6.16
C SER A 71 -6.91 -7.63 5.30
N PRO A 72 -7.54 -6.61 5.91
CA PRO A 72 -8.22 -5.53 5.21
C PRO A 72 -7.28 -4.69 4.34
N VAL A 73 -5.95 -4.83 4.48
CA VAL A 73 -4.97 -4.19 3.60
C VAL A 73 -5.09 -4.70 2.17
N ILE A 74 -5.38 -6.00 1.98
CA ILE A 74 -5.44 -6.66 0.67
C ILE A 74 -6.47 -6.01 -0.27
N PRO A 75 -7.76 -5.89 0.09
CA PRO A 75 -8.75 -5.27 -0.81
C PRO A 75 -8.47 -3.78 -1.07
N GLU A 76 -7.77 -3.08 -0.17
CA GLU A 76 -7.35 -1.69 -0.40
C GLU A 76 -6.17 -1.61 -1.38
N LEU A 77 -5.23 -2.57 -1.36
CA LEU A 77 -4.16 -2.67 -2.36
C LEU A 77 -4.73 -3.01 -3.74
N GLU A 78 -5.71 -3.90 -3.84
CA GLU A 78 -6.43 -4.18 -5.09
C GLU A 78 -7.19 -2.94 -5.59
N LYS A 79 -7.77 -2.15 -4.68
CA LYS A 79 -8.40 -0.88 -5.03
C LYS A 79 -7.38 0.12 -5.57
N LEU A 80 -6.21 0.20 -4.94
CA LEU A 80 -5.13 1.08 -5.35
C LEU A 80 -4.61 0.73 -6.75
N ASP A 81 -4.46 -0.57 -7.07
CA ASP A 81 -4.09 -1.06 -8.40
C ASP A 81 -5.07 -0.58 -9.49
N ARG A 82 -6.38 -0.71 -9.22
CA ARG A 82 -7.44 -0.23 -10.14
C ARG A 82 -7.43 1.28 -10.35
N LEU A 83 -7.04 2.06 -9.34
CA LEU A 83 -7.00 3.52 -9.43
C LEU A 83 -5.76 4.05 -10.18
N LEU A 84 -4.71 3.23 -10.29
CA LEU A 84 -3.47 3.55 -10.97
C LEU A 84 -3.36 2.94 -12.38
N SER A 85 -4.31 2.10 -12.75
CA SER A 85 -4.47 1.49 -14.09
C SER A 85 -5.20 2.43 -15.04
#